data_AF-A0AAU4TRR3-F1
#
_entry.id   AF-A0AAU4TRR3-F1
#
_cell.length_a   1.000
_cell.length_b   1.000
_cell.length_c   1.000
_cell.angle_alpha   90.00
_cell.angle_beta   90.00
_cell.angle_gamma   90.00
#
_symmetry.space_group_name_H-M   'P 1'
#
loop_
_entity.id
_entity.type
_entity.pdbx_description
1 polymer ?
#
loop_
_entity_poly.entity_id
_entity_poly.type
_entity_poly.pdbx_seq_one_letter_code
_entity_poly.pdbx_strand_id
1 'polypeptide(L)' 'MAQRLVAWNELGSRFMPDKHGEAVTMSLDYATLVHEQPKLAQALGRGRIVSHNVLYYGYGVLFTFVVED' A
#
# COMPACT_ATOMS: atom_id res chain seq x y z
N MET A 1 -5.94 -21.72 5.50
CA MET A 1 -5.81 -20.43 4.79
C MET A 1 -4.44 -19.87 5.14
N ALA A 2 -3.62 -19.51 4.15
CA ALA A 2 -2.30 -18.93 4.40
C ALA A 2 -2.41 -17.41 4.45
N GLN A 3 -1.78 -16.80 5.45
CA GLN A 3 -1.66 -15.35 5.58
C GLN A 3 -0.22 -14.95 5.35
N ARG A 4 -0.02 -13.81 4.69
CA ARG A 4 1.31 -13.22 4.50
C ARG A 4 1.30 -11.72 4.70
N LEU A 5 2.46 -11.23 5.15
CA LEU A 5 2.71 -9.81 5.36
C LEU A 5 3.41 -9.22 4.14
N VAL A 6 2.90 -8.09 3.64
CA VAL A 6 3.52 -7.32 2.56
C VAL A 6 3.84 -5.93 3.09
N ALA A 7 5.14 -5.60 3.17
CA ALA A 7 5.62 -4.28 3.56
C ALA A 7 6.09 -3.52 2.31
N TRP A 8 5.57 -2.31 2.10
CA TRP A 8 5.87 -1.46 0.95
C TRP A 8 6.28 -0.05 1.38
N ASN A 9 7.51 0.30 1.04
CA ASN A 9 8.10 1.60 1.35
C ASN A 9 8.02 2.51 0.13
N GLU A 10 7.38 3.66 0.27
CA GLU A 10 7.36 4.73 -0.72
C GLU A 10 8.11 5.96 -0.18
N LEU A 11 9.19 6.36 -0.86
CA LEU A 11 9.97 7.56 -0.54
C LEU A 11 9.51 8.74 -1.40
N GLY A 12 9.53 9.96 -0.85
CA GLY A 12 9.03 11.17 -1.53
C GLY A 12 7.55 11.05 -1.89
N SER A 13 6.80 10.31 -1.07
CA SER A 13 5.55 9.68 -1.47
C SER A 13 4.47 10.70 -1.84
N ARG A 14 3.81 10.47 -2.99
CA ARG A 14 2.53 11.11 -3.35
C ARG A 14 1.42 10.90 -2.32
N PHE A 15 1.64 9.99 -1.37
CA PHE A 15 0.72 9.69 -0.28
C PHE A 15 1.06 10.42 1.03
N MET A 16 2.03 11.34 1.01
CA MET A 16 2.21 12.32 2.07
C MET A 16 1.30 13.52 1.80
N PRO A 17 0.28 13.77 2.64
CA PRO A 17 -0.57 14.93 2.46
C PRO A 17 0.23 16.22 2.68
N ASP A 18 0.03 17.21 1.81
CA ASP A 18 0.66 18.53 1.93
C ASP A 18 0.08 19.31 3.13
N LYS A 19 -1.18 19.02 3.50
CA LYS A 19 -1.88 19.65 4.62
C LYS A 19 -2.42 18.62 5.60
N HIS A 20 -2.38 18.97 6.88
CA HIS A 20 -2.92 18.12 7.93
C HIS A 20 -4.43 17.89 7.72
N GLY A 21 -4.86 16.62 7.74
CA GLY A 21 -6.26 16.22 7.54
C GLY A 21 -6.67 16.00 6.09
N GLU A 22 -5.77 16.16 5.12
CA GLU A 22 -6.03 15.78 3.73
C GLU A 22 -6.06 14.25 3.59
N ALA A 23 -7.16 13.75 3.02
CA ALA A 23 -7.30 12.34 2.74
C ALA A 23 -6.56 12.01 1.45
N VAL A 24 -5.63 11.08 1.53
CA VAL A 24 -4.93 10.54 0.38
C VAL A 24 -5.47 9.13 0.11
N THR A 25 -5.81 8.86 -1.13
CA THR A 25 -6.36 7.57 -1.55
C THR A 25 -5.40 6.82 -2.46
N MET A 26 -5.41 5.49 -2.34
CA MET A 26 -4.74 4.57 -3.25
C MET A 26 -5.76 3.51 -3.66
N SER A 27 -5.93 3.29 -4.95
CA SER A 27 -6.71 2.15 -5.43
C SER A 27 -5.96 0.87 -5.12
N LEU A 28 -6.63 -0.06 -4.45
CA LEU A 28 -6.14 -1.42 -4.20
C LEU A 28 -6.72 -2.44 -5.19
N ASP A 29 -7.45 -1.97 -6.20
CA ASP A 29 -7.88 -2.79 -7.32
C ASP A 29 -6.66 -3.26 -8.12
N TYR A 30 -6.55 -4.57 -8.37
CA TYR A 30 -5.39 -5.18 -9.01
C TYR A 30 -5.12 -4.62 -10.41
N ALA A 31 -6.17 -4.38 -11.21
CA ALA A 31 -6.00 -3.87 -12.57
C ALA A 31 -5.38 -2.46 -12.54
N THR A 32 -5.86 -1.61 -11.63
CA THR A 32 -5.30 -0.26 -11.43
C THR A 32 -3.86 -0.33 -10.90
N LEU A 33 -3.61 -1.17 -9.90
CA LEU A 33 -2.32 -1.35 -9.24
C LEU A 33 -1.22 -1.81 -10.20
N VAL A 34 -1.53 -2.70 -11.13
CA VAL A 34 -0.55 -3.19 -12.13
C VAL A 34 -0.03 -2.06 -13.01
N HIS A 35 -0.84 -1.03 -13.28
CA HIS A 35 -0.41 0.12 -14.07
C HIS A 35 0.32 1.17 -13.23
N GLU A 36 -0.21 1.50 -12.06
CA GLU A 36 0.37 2.58 -11.23
C GLU A 36 1.57 2.14 -10.41
N GLN A 37 1.54 0.93 -9.86
CA GLN A 37 2.49 0.41 -8.89
C GLN A 37 2.73 -1.11 -9.12
N PRO A 38 3.30 -1.52 -10.26
CA PRO A 38 3.38 -2.93 -10.67
C PRO A 38 4.11 -3.84 -9.66
N LYS A 39 5.12 -3.31 -8.97
CA LYS A 39 5.87 -4.06 -7.94
C LYS A 39 5.02 -4.31 -6.69
N LEU A 40 4.23 -3.33 -6.27
CA LEU A 40 3.27 -3.51 -5.18
C LEU A 40 2.17 -4.49 -5.59
N ALA A 41 1.67 -4.39 -6.82
CA ALA A 41 0.68 -5.33 -7.36
C ALA A 41 1.20 -6.77 -7.35
N GLN A 42 2.43 -6.99 -7.80
CA GLN A 42 3.10 -8.29 -7.74
C GLN A 42 3.27 -8.77 -6.30
N ALA A 43 3.67 -7.87 -5.38
CA ALA A 43 3.86 -8.21 -3.99
C ALA A 43 2.55 -8.56 -3.28
N LEU A 44 1.43 -7.90 -3.59
CA LEU A 44 0.09 -8.21 -3.07
C LEU A 44 -0.54 -9.44 -3.73
N GLY A 45 -0.22 -9.68 -5.01
CA GLY A 45 -0.77 -10.79 -5.77
C GLY A 45 -2.29 -10.66 -5.95
N ARG A 46 -2.99 -11.79 -6.00
CA ARG A 46 -4.47 -11.87 -6.12
C ARG A 46 -5.18 -12.12 -4.78
N GLY A 47 -4.45 -12.10 -3.67
CA GLY A 47 -5.01 -12.36 -2.36
C GLY A 47 -5.87 -11.21 -1.86
N ARG A 48 -6.72 -11.48 -0.87
CA ARG A 48 -7.58 -10.50 -0.22
C ARG A 48 -6.82 -9.79 0.90
N ILE A 49 -6.77 -8.46 0.86
CA ILE A 49 -6.24 -7.66 1.97
C ILE A 49 -7.27 -7.67 3.10
N VAL A 50 -6.86 -8.17 4.27
CA VAL A 50 -7.73 -8.28 5.46
C VAL A 50 -7.39 -7.27 6.55
N SER A 51 -6.18 -6.72 6.52
CA SER A 51 -5.74 -5.67 7.44
C SER A 51 -4.64 -4.85 6.78
N HIS A 52 -4.51 -3.59 7.22
CA HIS A 52 -3.44 -2.71 6.80
C HIS A 52 -3.02 -1.75 7.91
N ASN A 53 -1.80 -1.25 7.80
CA ASN A 53 -1.25 -0.17 8.62
C ASN A 53 -0.46 0.79 7.73
N VAL A 54 -0.47 2.06 8.10
CA VAL A 54 0.29 3.12 7.43
C VAL A 54 1.15 3.83 8.46
N LEU A 55 2.46 3.85 8.24
CA LEU A 55 3.41 4.55 9.08
C LEU A 55 4.12 5.65 8.27
N TYR A 56 3.98 6.89 8.70
CA TYR A 56 4.72 8.02 8.15
C TYR A 56 6.07 8.19 8.86
N TYR A 57 7.16 8.31 8.11
CA TYR A 57 8.49 8.57 8.68
C TYR A 57 9.28 9.55 7.80
N GLY A 58 9.59 10.72 8.35
CA GLY A 58 10.39 11.75 7.68
C GLY A 58 9.79 12.15 6.33
N TYR A 59 10.34 11.59 5.25
CA TYR A 59 10.00 11.88 3.85
C TYR A 59 9.39 10.68 3.11
N GLY A 60 8.90 9.67 3.84
CA GLY A 60 8.34 8.46 3.25
C GLY A 60 7.17 7.91 4.04
N VAL A 61 6.52 6.92 3.45
CA VAL A 61 5.44 6.17 4.08
C VAL A 61 5.66 4.68 3.89
N LEU A 62 5.38 3.91 4.95
CA LEU A 62 5.43 2.46 4.95
C LEU A 62 4.00 1.95 5.04
N PHE A 63 3.56 1.30 3.98
CA PHE A 63 2.33 0.52 3.99
C PHE A 63 2.65 -0.90 4.41
N THR A 64 1.86 -1.43 5.33
CA THR A 64 1.92 -2.85 5.69
C THR A 64 0.55 -3.46 5.44
N PHE A 65 0.49 -4.54 4.69
CA PHE A 65 -0.74 -5.27 4.36
C PHE A 65 -0.67 -6.69 4.88
N VAL A 66 -1.76 -7.18 5.46
CA VAL A 66 -1.98 -8.60 5.71
C VAL A 66 -2.86 -9.12 4.56
N VAL A 67 -2.32 -10.06 3.81
CA VAL A 67 -2.97 -10.65 2.64
C VAL A 67 -3.29 -12.11 2.95
N GLU A 68 -4.54 -12.50 2.72
CA GLU A 68 -4.99 -13.89 2.69
C GLU A 68 -5.05 -14.37 1.24
N ASP A 69 -4.51 -15.57 0.98
CA ASP A 69 -4.63 -16.22 -0.33
C ASP A 69 -6.09 -16.55 -0.71
#